data_AF-A0A536PN57-F1
#
_entry.id   AF-A0A536PN57-F1
#
_cell.length_a   1.000
_cell.length_b   1.000
_cell.length_c   1.000
_cell.angle_alpha   90.00
_cell.angle_beta   90.00
_cell.angle_gamma   90.00
#
_symmetry.space_group_name_H-M   'P 1'
#
loop_
_entity.id
_entity.type
_entity.pdbx_description
1 polymer ?
#
loop_
_entity_poly.entity_id
_entity_poly.type
_entity_poly.pdbx_seq_one_letter_code
_entity_poly.pdbx_strand_id
1 'polypeptide(L)'
;RGKGGKSHLVKVTDRRLVRIVKRCQDLPGQELFQYVDEDGQPKAIESDDVNQYLREIAGDDFTAKDFRTWSGTILAARFFRECQPHEETAESRKAVVRTIAQVAEQLGNTSAVCKKCYIHPAVIAAYLAGSLKPLEEREEQDPYRLTAEERGLLRILSSAA
;
A
#
# COMPACT_ATOMS: atom_id res chain seq x y z
N ARG A 1 11.81 12.52 -10.86
CA ARG A 1 10.71 13.16 -10.10
C ARG A 1 9.42 12.43 -10.46
N GLY A 2 8.53 12.17 -9.51
CA GLY A 2 7.26 11.49 -9.75
C GLY A 2 6.11 12.44 -10.08
N LYS A 3 4.88 11.92 -10.01
CA LYS A 3 3.65 12.68 -10.29
C LYS A 3 3.58 13.95 -9.45
N GLY A 4 3.25 15.07 -10.09
CA GLY A 4 3.22 16.39 -9.44
C GLY A 4 4.60 16.97 -9.10
N GLY A 5 5.67 16.48 -9.74
CA GLY A 5 7.03 17.00 -9.58
C GLY A 5 7.70 16.60 -8.26
N LYS A 6 7.07 15.71 -7.48
CA LYS A 6 7.57 15.30 -6.15
C LYS A 6 8.81 14.42 -6.27
N SER A 7 9.77 14.62 -5.37
CA SER A 7 10.92 13.72 -5.23
C SER A 7 10.51 12.50 -4.42
N HIS A 8 10.88 11.31 -4.91
CA HIS A 8 10.64 10.05 -4.21
C HIS A 8 11.99 9.39 -3.96
N LEU A 9 12.19 8.95 -2.72
CA LEU A 9 13.34 8.14 -2.32
C LEU A 9 12.78 6.84 -1.72
N VAL A 10 13.10 5.71 -2.34
CA VAL A 10 12.66 4.38 -1.88
C VAL A 10 13.90 3.58 -1.53
N LYS A 11 13.96 3.07 -0.29
CA LYS A 11 15.03 2.19 0.16
C LYS A 11 14.60 0.74 0.00
N VAL A 12 15.37 -0.04 -0.75
CA VAL A 12 15.15 -1.48 -0.94
C VAL A 12 16.29 -2.23 -0.26
N THR A 13 15.96 -3.14 0.66
CA THR A 13 16.94 -3.94 1.42
C THR A 13 16.86 -5.43 1.10
N ASP A 14 15.79 -5.88 0.46
CA ASP A 14 15.61 -7.28 0.09
C ASP A 14 16.70 -7.72 -0.91
N ARG A 15 17.42 -8.79 -0.57
CA ARG A 15 18.57 -9.26 -1.35
C ARG A 15 18.19 -9.69 -2.76
N ARG A 16 17.00 -10.27 -2.94
CA ARG A 16 16.52 -10.70 -4.26
C ARG A 16 16.18 -9.49 -5.11
N LEU A 17 15.42 -8.53 -4.58
CA LEU A 17 15.08 -7.30 -5.29
C LEU A 17 16.32 -6.49 -5.66
N VAL A 18 17.27 -6.32 -4.73
CA VAL A 18 18.53 -5.63 -5.01
C VAL A 18 19.29 -6.30 -6.17
N ARG A 19 19.33 -7.63 -6.22
CA ARG A 19 19.97 -8.37 -7.32
C ARG A 19 19.25 -8.15 -8.64
N ILE A 20 17.91 -8.15 -8.63
CA ILE A 20 17.10 -7.90 -9.84
C ILE A 20 17.35 -6.48 -10.36
N VAL A 21 17.24 -5.46 -9.49
CA VAL A 21 17.46 -4.06 -9.88
C VAL A 21 18.86 -3.84 -10.44
N LYS A 22 19.89 -4.45 -9.84
CA LYS A 22 21.27 -4.39 -10.37
C LYS A 22 21.36 -4.97 -11.78
N ARG A 23 20.77 -6.15 -12.03
CA ARG A 23 20.77 -6.77 -13.36
C ARG A 23 20.09 -5.89 -14.41
N CYS A 24 19.00 -5.20 -14.05
CA CYS A 24 18.35 -4.30 -15.00
C CYS A 24 19.18 -3.02 -15.24
N GLN A 25 19.95 -2.53 -14.25
CA GLN A 25 20.90 -1.43 -14.43
C GLN A 25 22.10 -1.78 -15.32
N ASP A 26 22.51 -3.05 -15.34
CA ASP A 26 23.63 -3.51 -16.17
C ASP A 26 23.27 -3.58 -17.67
N LEU A 27 21.98 -3.54 -18.00
CA LEU A 27 21.50 -3.54 -19.39
C LEU A 27 21.65 -2.14 -20.02
N PRO A 28 22.01 -2.04 -21.31
CA PRO A 28 22.18 -0.76 -21.98
C PRO A 28 20.85 -0.02 -22.12
N GLY A 29 20.86 1.32 -22.05
CA GLY A 29 19.68 2.16 -22.25
C GLY A 29 19.43 3.16 -21.13
N GLN A 30 18.32 3.89 -21.23
CA GLN A 30 17.90 4.86 -20.20
C GLN A 30 16.86 4.27 -19.24
N GLU A 31 16.16 3.21 -19.65
CA GLU A 31 15.10 2.58 -18.86
C GLU A 31 15.68 1.64 -17.81
N LEU A 32 15.22 1.79 -16.57
CA LEU A 32 15.68 0.95 -15.46
C LEU A 32 15.04 -0.44 -15.48
N PHE A 33 13.77 -0.56 -15.85
CA PHE A 33 13.05 -1.82 -15.84
C PHE A 33 12.99 -2.39 -17.24
N GLN A 34 13.89 -3.33 -17.51
CA GLN A 34 14.02 -4.00 -18.80
C GLN A 34 14.47 -5.46 -18.63
N TYR A 35 14.15 -6.26 -19.63
CA TYR A 35 14.58 -7.66 -19.75
C TYR A 35 15.11 -7.93 -21.16
N VAL A 36 15.83 -9.03 -21.33
CA VAL A 36 16.30 -9.49 -22.65
C VAL A 36 15.31 -10.54 -23.14
N ASP A 37 14.74 -10.32 -24.33
CA ASP A 37 13.82 -11.27 -24.96
C ASP A 37 14.55 -12.47 -25.59
N GLU A 38 13.77 -13.36 -26.21
CA GLU A 38 14.28 -14.58 -26.85
C GLU A 38 15.24 -14.30 -28.01
N ASP A 39 15.13 -13.13 -28.65
CA ASP A 39 15.98 -12.67 -29.76
C ASP A 39 17.23 -11.91 -29.27
N GLY A 40 17.45 -11.86 -27.96
CA GLY A 40 18.59 -11.17 -27.35
C GLY A 40 18.44 -9.65 -27.32
N GLN A 41 17.24 -9.11 -27.55
CA GLN A 41 16.99 -7.67 -27.57
C GLN A 41 16.49 -7.16 -26.21
N PRO A 42 16.98 -5.99 -25.74
CA PRO A 42 16.44 -5.37 -24.54
C PRO A 42 15.03 -4.84 -24.80
N LYS A 43 14.09 -5.23 -23.94
CA LYS A 43 12.71 -4.76 -23.93
C LYS A 43 12.39 -4.07 -22.61
N ALA A 44 11.86 -2.85 -22.71
CA ALA A 44 11.36 -2.11 -21.56
C ALA A 44 10.10 -2.79 -20.98
N ILE A 45 9.91 -2.64 -19.67
CA ILE A 45 8.68 -3.04 -18.97
C ILE A 45 7.85 -1.79 -18.74
N GLU A 46 6.67 -1.75 -19.32
CA GLU A 46 5.74 -0.62 -19.22
C GLU A 46 4.64 -0.89 -18.18
N SER A 47 3.83 0.14 -17.89
CA SER A 47 2.71 0.01 -16.94
C SER A 47 1.67 -1.02 -17.39
N ASP A 48 1.48 -1.16 -18.69
CA ASP A 48 0.49 -2.07 -19.24
C ASP A 48 0.92 -3.53 -19.08
N ASP A 49 2.22 -3.82 -19.26
CA ASP A 49 2.79 -5.15 -18.98
C ASP A 49 2.55 -5.56 -17.53
N VAL A 50 2.81 -4.64 -16.59
CA VAL A 50 2.62 -4.89 -15.15
C VAL A 50 1.15 -5.14 -14.82
N ASN A 51 0.24 -4.30 -15.33
CA ASN A 51 -1.18 -4.48 -15.04
C ASN A 51 -1.76 -5.71 -15.73
N GLN A 52 -1.27 -6.08 -16.92
CA GLN A 52 -1.64 -7.33 -17.57
C GLN A 52 -1.23 -8.53 -16.72
N TYR A 53 0.02 -8.57 -16.29
CA TYR A 53 0.51 -9.62 -15.40
C TYR A 53 -0.30 -9.72 -14.11
N LEU A 54 -0.65 -8.60 -13.48
CA LEU A 54 -1.47 -8.59 -12.27
C LEU A 54 -2.86 -9.19 -12.49
N ARG A 55 -3.54 -8.85 -13.59
CA ARG A 55 -4.84 -9.45 -13.93
C ARG A 55 -4.73 -10.96 -14.16
N GLU A 56 -3.69 -11.40 -14.86
CA GLU A 56 -3.45 -12.82 -15.16
C GLU A 56 -3.25 -13.65 -13.89
N ILE A 57 -2.49 -13.15 -12.91
CA ILE A 57 -2.20 -13.92 -11.68
C ILE A 57 -3.29 -13.79 -10.61
N ALA A 58 -4.02 -12.67 -10.59
CA ALA A 58 -5.00 -12.41 -9.53
C ALA A 58 -6.39 -12.96 -9.86
N GLY A 59 -6.68 -13.22 -11.14
CA GLY A 59 -7.97 -13.77 -11.58
C GLY A 59 -9.15 -12.79 -11.43
N ASP A 60 -8.86 -11.51 -11.19
CA ASP A 60 -9.82 -10.42 -11.04
C ASP A 60 -9.17 -9.11 -11.54
N ASP A 61 -9.94 -8.03 -11.63
CA ASP A 61 -9.49 -6.73 -12.20
C ASP A 61 -8.64 -5.90 -11.22
N PHE A 62 -7.62 -6.53 -10.64
CA PHE A 62 -6.63 -5.86 -9.80
C PHE A 62 -5.58 -5.13 -10.65
N THR A 63 -5.17 -3.98 -10.15
CA THR A 63 -4.19 -3.09 -10.77
C THR A 63 -3.08 -2.72 -9.80
N ALA A 64 -2.01 -2.11 -10.31
CA ALA A 64 -0.94 -1.58 -9.46
C ALA A 64 -1.43 -0.55 -8.41
N LYS A 65 -2.58 0.11 -8.67
CA LYS A 65 -3.19 1.07 -7.75
C LYS A 65 -3.67 0.38 -6.47
N ASP A 66 -4.13 -0.86 -6.55
CA ASP A 66 -4.76 -1.56 -5.43
C ASP A 66 -3.76 -1.84 -4.31
N PHE A 67 -2.49 -2.09 -4.64
CA PHE A 67 -1.40 -2.16 -3.64
C PHE A 67 -1.28 -0.87 -2.83
N ARG A 68 -1.45 0.30 -3.45
CA ARG A 68 -1.38 1.59 -2.76
C ARG A 68 -2.64 1.85 -1.94
N THR A 69 -3.81 1.40 -2.39
CA THR A 69 -5.06 1.49 -1.62
C THR A 69 -5.01 0.59 -0.39
N TRP A 70 -4.56 -0.66 -0.56
CA TRP A 70 -4.34 -1.61 0.52
C TRP A 70 -3.35 -1.06 1.54
N SER A 71 -2.17 -0.64 1.09
CA SER A 71 -1.11 -0.08 1.95
C SER A 71 -1.56 1.21 2.66
N GLY A 72 -2.26 2.10 1.96
CA GLY A 72 -2.80 3.34 2.55
C GLY A 72 -3.82 3.06 3.65
N THR A 73 -4.66 2.04 3.45
CA THR A 73 -5.64 1.61 4.44
C THR A 73 -4.99 0.94 5.66
N ILE A 74 -3.95 0.12 5.46
CA ILE A 74 -3.15 -0.45 6.55
C ILE A 74 -2.47 0.65 7.38
N LEU A 75 -1.81 1.60 6.71
CA LEU A 75 -1.15 2.72 7.39
C LEU A 75 -2.14 3.55 8.21
N ALA A 76 -3.34 3.81 7.67
CA ALA A 76 -4.39 4.50 8.42
C ALA A 76 -4.79 3.71 9.67
N ALA A 77 -5.03 2.40 9.54
CA ALA A 77 -5.39 1.54 10.66
C ALA A 77 -4.28 1.49 11.73
N ARG A 78 -3.01 1.45 11.31
CA ARG A 78 -1.85 1.53 12.22
C ARG A 78 -1.84 2.84 13.01
N PHE A 79 -1.89 3.98 12.33
CA PHE A 79 -1.86 5.29 13.00
C PHE A 79 -3.07 5.51 13.91
N PHE A 80 -4.25 4.97 13.56
CA PHE A 80 -5.41 5.04 14.44
C PHE A 80 -5.25 4.20 15.71
N ARG A 81 -4.58 3.04 15.65
CA ARG A 81 -4.27 2.25 16.86
C ARG A 81 -3.26 2.92 17.79
N GLU A 82 -2.40 3.79 17.25
CA GLU A 82 -1.48 4.62 18.03
C GLU A 82 -2.18 5.82 18.70
N CYS A 83 -3.39 6.17 18.23
CA CYS A 83 -4.22 7.18 18.86
C CYS A 83 -5.00 6.57 20.03
N GLN A 84 -5.16 7.31 21.13
CA GLN A 84 -6.09 6.89 22.19
C GLN A 84 -7.51 6.77 21.60
N PRO A 85 -8.22 5.65 21.85
CA PRO A 85 -9.61 5.50 21.44
C PRO A 85 -10.47 6.45 22.27
N HIS A 86 -11.11 7.41 21.59
CA HIS A 86 -12.07 8.32 22.20
C HIS A 86 -13.37 8.21 21.39
N GLU A 87 -14.48 7.94 22.07
CA GLU A 87 -15.82 7.89 21.46
C GLU A 87 -16.16 9.24 20.84
N GLU A 88 -16.38 9.30 19.52
CA GLU A 88 -16.82 10.47 18.71
C GLU A 88 -16.58 11.90 19.27
N THR A 89 -15.40 12.17 19.84
CA THR A 89 -15.07 13.49 20.37
C THR A 89 -14.49 14.42 19.31
N ALA A 90 -14.36 15.71 19.64
CA ALA A 90 -13.62 16.66 18.81
C ALA A 90 -12.16 16.21 18.61
N GLU A 91 -11.57 15.56 19.61
CA GLU A 91 -10.24 14.98 19.62
C GLU A 91 -10.12 13.84 18.60
N SER A 92 -11.12 12.94 18.53
CA SER A 92 -11.16 11.86 17.53
C SER A 92 -11.24 12.41 16.11
N ARG A 93 -12.04 13.47 15.89
CA ARG A 93 -12.10 14.14 14.57
C ARG A 93 -10.76 14.76 14.18
N LYS A 94 -10.06 15.39 15.14
CA LYS A 94 -8.69 15.90 14.91
C LYS A 94 -7.71 14.76 14.60
N ALA A 95 -7.83 13.61 15.26
CA ALA A 95 -7.01 12.44 14.98
C ALA A 95 -7.24 11.93 13.55
N VAL A 96 -8.49 11.83 13.07
CA VAL A 96 -8.80 11.48 11.68
C VAL A 96 -8.11 12.40 10.68
N VAL A 97 -8.16 13.72 10.91
CA VAL A 97 -7.49 14.69 10.02
C VAL A 97 -5.97 14.48 10.00
N ARG A 98 -5.35 14.29 11.18
CA ARG A 98 -3.90 14.03 11.29
C ARG A 98 -3.50 12.73 10.60
N THR A 99 -4.22 11.63 10.86
CA THR A 99 -3.96 10.33 10.25
C THR A 99 -4.03 10.39 8.73
N ILE A 100 -5.07 11.03 8.17
CA ILE A 100 -5.18 11.20 6.71
C ILE A 100 -4.00 12.00 6.15
N ALA A 101 -3.55 13.05 6.85
CA ALA A 101 -2.40 13.84 6.43
C ALA A 101 -1.10 13.01 6.45
N GLN A 102 -0.89 12.19 7.48
CA GLN A 102 0.27 11.30 7.57
C GLN A 102 0.28 10.25 6.46
N VAL A 103 -0.86 9.60 6.18
CA VAL A 103 -0.94 8.65 5.07
C VAL A 103 -0.73 9.35 3.72
N ALA A 104 -1.28 10.55 3.54
CA ALA A 104 -1.08 11.32 2.32
C ALA A 104 0.40 11.67 2.09
N GLU A 105 1.13 12.03 3.14
CA GLU A 105 2.57 12.27 3.10
C GLU A 105 3.33 11.00 2.67
N GLN A 106 3.08 9.87 3.33
CA GLN A 106 3.71 8.57 3.00
C GLN A 106 3.45 8.14 1.56
N LEU A 107 2.23 8.36 1.06
CA LEU A 107 1.87 8.01 -0.32
C LEU A 107 2.26 9.09 -1.34
N GLY A 108 2.71 10.27 -0.92
CA GLY A 108 3.00 11.39 -1.81
C GLY A 108 1.76 12.01 -2.47
N ASN A 109 0.57 11.89 -1.86
CA ASN A 109 -0.70 12.44 -2.34
C ASN A 109 -1.14 13.67 -1.53
N THR A 110 -2.26 14.30 -1.89
CA THR A 110 -2.95 15.28 -1.02
C THR A 110 -3.88 14.55 -0.06
N SER A 111 -4.18 15.15 1.10
CA SER A 111 -5.12 14.58 2.08
C SER A 111 -6.50 14.28 1.47
N ALA A 112 -7.01 15.17 0.60
CA ALA A 112 -8.28 14.97 -0.09
C ALA A 112 -8.25 13.75 -1.02
N VAL A 113 -7.19 13.59 -1.82
CA VAL A 113 -7.02 12.43 -2.71
C VAL A 113 -6.83 11.14 -1.90
N CYS A 114 -6.05 11.20 -0.81
CA CYS A 114 -5.81 10.05 0.04
C CYS A 114 -7.10 9.55 0.71
N LYS A 115 -7.87 10.46 1.32
CA LYS A 115 -9.18 10.15 1.92
C LYS A 115 -10.16 9.55 0.90
N LYS A 116 -10.19 10.09 -0.33
CA LYS A 116 -11.15 9.66 -1.35
C LYS A 116 -10.78 8.34 -2.02
N CYS A 117 -9.48 8.10 -2.23
CA CYS A 117 -9.02 7.06 -3.17
C CYS A 117 -8.11 5.99 -2.57
N TYR A 118 -7.56 6.18 -1.36
CA TYR A 118 -6.51 5.30 -0.82
C TYR A 118 -6.74 4.81 0.60
N ILE A 119 -7.73 5.36 1.32
CA ILE A 119 -8.10 4.91 2.66
C ILE A 119 -9.52 4.38 2.61
N HIS A 120 -9.71 3.11 2.97
CA HIS A 120 -11.04 2.54 3.06
C HIS A 120 -11.84 3.17 4.21
N PRO A 121 -13.08 3.65 3.99
CA PRO A 121 -13.85 4.38 5.00
C PRO A 121 -14.18 3.55 6.24
N ALA A 122 -14.29 2.21 6.11
CA ALA A 122 -14.54 1.31 7.24
C ALA A 122 -13.47 1.43 8.36
N VAL A 123 -12.21 1.73 8.01
CA VAL A 123 -11.15 1.92 9.02
C VAL A 123 -11.38 3.19 9.84
N ILE A 124 -11.85 4.26 9.20
CA ILE A 124 -12.19 5.52 9.88
C ILE A 124 -13.41 5.29 10.77
N ALA A 125 -14.43 4.59 10.27
CA ALA A 125 -15.62 4.25 11.05
C ALA A 125 -15.26 3.39 12.28
N ALA A 126 -14.41 2.38 12.09
CA ALA A 126 -13.97 1.51 13.18
C ALA A 126 -13.23 2.28 14.28
N TYR A 127 -12.39 3.26 13.90
CA TYR A 127 -11.70 4.15 14.85
C TYR A 127 -12.70 4.99 15.65
N LEU A 128 -13.63 5.66 14.97
CA LEU A 128 -14.61 6.54 15.60
C LEU A 128 -15.57 5.79 16.54
N ALA A 129 -15.87 4.53 16.22
CA ALA A 129 -16.67 3.63 17.06
C ALA A 129 -15.86 2.96 18.19
N GLY A 130 -14.57 3.26 18.35
CA GLY A 130 -13.72 2.62 19.38
C GLY A 130 -13.50 1.12 19.18
N SER A 131 -13.75 0.61 17.97
CA SER A 131 -13.76 -0.83 17.65
C SER A 131 -12.43 -1.35 17.06
N LEU A 132 -11.45 -0.46 16.87
CA LEU A 132 -10.10 -0.87 16.44
C LEU A 132 -9.38 -1.59 17.58
N LYS A 133 -9.36 -2.92 17.48
CA LYS A 133 -8.64 -3.76 18.44
C LYS A 133 -7.12 -3.65 18.25
N PRO A 134 -6.35 -3.83 19.34
CA PRO A 134 -4.91 -4.09 19.25
C PRO A 134 -4.61 -5.28 18.34
N LEU A 135 -3.41 -5.30 17.78
CA LEU A 135 -2.94 -6.42 16.97
C LEU A 135 -2.47 -7.54 17.87
N GLU A 136 -2.92 -8.77 17.62
CA GLU A 136 -2.34 -9.97 18.20
C GLU A 136 -1.26 -10.50 17.27
N GLU A 137 -0.01 -10.51 17.74
CA GLU A 137 1.13 -11.15 17.04
C GLU A 137 1.10 -12.66 17.22
N ARG A 138 -0.04 -13.30 16.94
CA ARG A 138 -0.07 -14.76 16.87
C ARG A 138 0.48 -15.21 15.51
N GLU A 139 1.34 -16.22 15.53
CA GLU A 139 1.64 -17.05 14.36
C GLU A 139 0.37 -17.86 14.03
N GLU A 140 -0.62 -17.19 13.46
CA GLU A 140 -1.68 -17.89 12.74
C GLU A 140 -1.03 -18.46 11.48
N GLN A 141 -1.26 -19.75 11.23
CA GLN A 141 -0.94 -20.39 9.95
C GLN A 141 -1.85 -19.79 8.89
N ASP A 142 -1.50 -18.61 8.40
CA ASP A 142 -2.17 -17.95 7.31
C ASP A 142 -1.62 -18.50 5.99
N PRO A 143 -2.46 -19.11 5.13
CA PRO A 143 -1.99 -19.71 3.88
C PRO A 143 -1.40 -18.67 2.92
N TYR A 144 -1.70 -17.39 3.11
CA TYR A 144 -1.24 -16.27 2.29
C TYR A 144 -0.07 -15.50 2.94
N ARG A 145 0.40 -15.93 4.12
CA ARG A 145 1.49 -15.30 4.90
C ARG A 145 1.25 -13.82 5.19
N LEU A 146 -0.01 -13.42 5.37
CA LEU A 146 -0.36 -12.05 5.72
C LEU A 146 0.25 -11.66 7.06
N THR A 147 0.71 -10.41 7.17
CA THR A 147 1.16 -9.80 8.42
C THR A 147 0.01 -9.62 9.41
N ALA A 148 0.31 -9.41 10.70
CA ALA A 148 -0.72 -9.14 11.71
C ALA A 148 -1.58 -7.91 11.35
N GLU A 149 -0.99 -6.90 10.71
CA GLU A 149 -1.69 -5.71 10.23
C GLU A 149 -2.68 -6.01 9.11
N GLU A 150 -2.26 -6.80 8.13
CA GLU A 150 -3.10 -7.23 7.01
C GLU A 150 -4.26 -8.08 7.50
N ARG A 151 -4.01 -9.05 8.38
CA ARG A 151 -5.09 -9.85 8.99
C ARG A 151 -6.03 -8.99 9.82
N GLY A 152 -5.49 -8.05 10.59
CA GLY A 152 -6.28 -7.09 11.35
C GLY A 152 -7.16 -6.22 10.46
N LEU A 153 -6.66 -5.78 9.30
CA LEU A 153 -7.44 -5.04 8.33
C LEU A 153 -8.53 -5.92 7.70
N LEU A 154 -8.22 -7.15 7.29
CA LEU A 154 -9.22 -8.07 6.74
C LEU A 154 -10.39 -8.25 7.70
N ARG A 155 -10.14 -8.45 9.01
CA ARG A 155 -11.20 -8.56 10.01
C ARG A 155 -12.11 -7.32 10.04
N ILE A 156 -11.54 -6.11 9.93
CA ILE A 156 -12.32 -4.86 9.88
C ILE A 156 -13.20 -4.86 8.63
N LEU A 157 -12.61 -5.15 7.46
CA LEU A 157 -13.32 -5.08 6.17
C LEU A 157 -14.40 -6.18 6.05
N SER A 158 -14.14 -7.39 6.53
CA SER A 158 -15.11 -8.48 6.55
C SER A 158 -16.27 -8.24 7.51
N SER A 159 -16.08 -7.44 8.57
CA SER A 159 -17.16 -7.06 9.49
C SER A 159 -18.04 -5.91 8.99
N ALA A 160 -17.58 -5.19 7.97
CA ALA A 160 -18.27 -4.06 7.37
C ALA A 160 -19.05 -4.42 6.09
N ALA A 161 -18.98 -5.69 5.67
CA ALA A 161 -19.66 -6.25 4.51
C ALA A 161 -21.01 -6.88 4.87
#